data_AF-A0A5N6N2S4-F1
#
_entry.id   AF-A0A5N6N2S4-F1
#
_cell.length_a   1.000
_cell.length_b   1.000
_cell.length_c   1.000
_cell.angle_alpha   90.00
_cell.angle_beta   90.00
_cell.angle_gamma   90.00
#
_symmetry.space_group_name_H-M   'P 1'
#
loop_
_entity.id
_entity.type
_entity.pdbx_description
1 polymer ?
#
loop_
_entity_poly.entity_id
_entity_poly.type
_entity_poly.pdbx_seq_one_letter_code
_entity_poly.pdbx_strand_id
1 'polypeptide(L)'
;MIWCMKATKIQDVPIVRDYADVFPNDLPGLPPERSVQFRIDLIPGATLVAKSPYRLAPSEMQELSNQLQELLDKGFIRPSFSPWGAPVLFVKKKDGTFRMCIDYRELNRLTIKIDKTVSFGKADNIGV
;
A
#
# COMPACT_ATOMS: atom_id res chain seq x y z
N MET A 1 -11.68 -33.28 -32.94
CA MET A 1 -12.44 -33.15 -31.69
C MET A 1 -11.77 -32.09 -30.84
N ILE A 2 -12.38 -30.90 -30.75
CA ILE A 2 -11.86 -29.79 -29.97
C ILE A 2 -12.22 -30.07 -28.51
N TRP A 3 -11.22 -30.31 -27.66
CA TRP A 3 -11.43 -30.42 -26.22
C TRP A 3 -11.68 -29.01 -25.69
N CYS A 4 -12.94 -28.66 -25.47
CA CYS A 4 -13.33 -27.43 -24.81
C CYS A 4 -12.94 -27.57 -23.33
N MET A 5 -11.77 -27.04 -22.96
CA MET A 5 -11.43 -26.83 -21.56
C MET A 5 -12.45 -25.85 -20.99
N LYS A 6 -13.47 -26.37 -20.28
CA LYS A 6 -14.36 -25.54 -19.49
C LYS A 6 -13.49 -24.81 -18.47
N ALA A 7 -13.42 -23.48 -18.57
CA ALA A 7 -12.76 -22.66 -17.57
C ALA A 7 -13.44 -22.90 -16.22
N THR A 8 -12.74 -23.57 -15.31
CA THR A 8 -13.18 -23.80 -13.94
C THR A 8 -13.26 -22.44 -13.25
N LYS A 9 -14.42 -22.07 -12.69
CA LYS A 9 -14.49 -20.83 -11.92
C LYS A 9 -13.68 -21.05 -10.64
N ILE A 10 -12.98 -20.02 -10.16
CA ILE A 10 -12.14 -20.16 -8.97
C ILE A 10 -12.95 -20.60 -7.72
N GLN A 11 -14.24 -20.27 -7.72
CA GLN A 11 -15.23 -20.67 -6.71
C GLN A 11 -15.50 -22.19 -6.68
N ASP A 12 -15.21 -22.90 -7.77
CA ASP A 12 -15.40 -24.36 -7.86
C ASP A 12 -14.19 -25.12 -7.29
N VAL A 13 -13.10 -24.42 -6.95
CA VAL A 13 -11.94 -25.01 -6.30
C VAL A 13 -12.30 -25.28 -4.82
N PRO A 14 -12.23 -26.54 -4.34
CA PRO A 14 -12.69 -26.90 -2.99
C PRO A 14 -12.12 -26.02 -1.88
N ILE A 15 -10.82 -25.72 -1.91
CA ILE A 15 -10.18 -24.89 -0.89
C ILE A 15 -10.64 -23.42 -0.90
N VAL A 16 -11.00 -22.87 -2.07
CA VAL A 16 -11.50 -21.49 -2.17
C VAL A 16 -12.92 -21.41 -1.64
N ARG A 17 -13.73 -22.45 -1.89
CA ARG A 17 -15.10 -22.56 -1.38
C ARG A 17 -15.11 -22.74 0.13
N ASP A 18 -14.23 -23.60 0.66
CA ASP A 18 -14.20 -23.94 2.08
C ASP A 18 -13.61 -22.79 2.93
N TYR A 19 -12.83 -21.89 2.34
CA TYR A 19 -12.22 -20.72 2.99
C TYR A 19 -12.53 -19.40 2.26
N ALA A 20 -13.78 -19.20 1.86
CA ALA A 20 -14.19 -18.05 1.05
C ALA A 20 -13.92 -16.69 1.74
N ASP A 21 -13.90 -16.66 3.07
CA ASP A 21 -13.57 -15.51 3.91
C ASP A 21 -12.09 -15.10 3.83
N VAL A 22 -11.20 -16.05 3.52
CA VAL A 22 -9.75 -15.82 3.35
C VAL A 22 -9.43 -15.29 1.94
N PHE A 23 -10.31 -15.55 0.96
CA PHE A 23 -10.15 -15.14 -0.44
C PHE A 23 -11.22 -14.14 -0.89
N PRO A 24 -11.41 -13.00 -0.21
CA PRO A 24 -12.36 -11.99 -0.66
C PRO A 24 -11.86 -11.29 -1.93
N ASN A 25 -12.79 -10.80 -2.75
CA ASN A 25 -12.42 -10.05 -3.96
C ASN A 25 -11.76 -8.69 -3.65
N ASP A 26 -12.01 -8.14 -2.46
CA ASP A 26 -11.43 -6.90 -1.96
C ASP A 26 -11.10 -7.03 -0.47
N LEU A 27 -10.15 -6.23 0.01
CA LEU A 27 -9.70 -6.30 1.40
C LEU A 27 -10.71 -5.60 2.32
N PRO A 28 -11.15 -6.25 3.42
CA PRO A 28 -12.19 -5.71 4.31
C PRO A 28 -11.72 -4.55 5.20
N GLY A 29 -10.45 -4.13 5.10
CA GLY A 29 -9.83 -3.08 5.92
C GLY A 29 -8.57 -3.57 6.62
N LEU A 30 -8.13 -2.82 7.63
CA LEU A 30 -6.96 -3.19 8.42
C LEU A 30 -7.20 -4.47 9.23
N PRO A 31 -6.18 -5.33 9.39
CA PRO A 31 -6.29 -6.47 10.28
C PRO A 31 -6.45 -6.00 11.74
N PRO A 32 -7.00 -6.86 12.62
CA PRO A 32 -7.04 -6.59 14.05
C PRO A 32 -5.65 -6.26 14.59
N GLU A 33 -5.59 -5.40 15.62
CA GLU A 33 -4.34 -5.04 16.27
C GLU A 33 -3.62 -6.27 16.80
N ARG A 34 -2.31 -6.33 16.58
CA ARG A 34 -1.43 -7.44 17.03
C ARG A 34 -0.35 -6.88 17.93
N SER A 35 0.22 -7.72 18.79
CA SER A 35 1.33 -7.33 19.68
C SER A 35 2.59 -6.88 18.93
N VAL A 36 2.75 -7.29 17.68
CA VAL A 36 3.86 -6.90 16.81
C VAL A 36 3.45 -5.71 15.96
N GLN A 37 4.12 -4.58 16.16
CA GLN A 37 3.97 -3.39 15.33
C GLN A 37 5.05 -3.37 14.25
N PHE A 38 4.67 -2.90 13.05
CA PHE A 38 5.62 -2.67 11.97
C PHE A 38 6.33 -1.32 12.19
N ARG A 39 7.64 -1.36 12.44
CA ARG A 39 8.48 -0.16 12.57
C ARG A 39 9.41 -0.03 11.37
N ILE A 40 9.59 1.21 10.92
CA ILE A 40 10.59 1.58 9.92
C ILE A 40 11.73 2.26 10.67
N ASP A 41 12.86 1.58 10.80
CA ASP A 41 14.06 2.17 11.40
C ASP A 41 14.83 2.98 10.36
N LEU A 42 15.29 4.17 10.77
CA LEU A 42 16.10 5.06 9.93
C LEU A 42 17.57 5.00 10.35
N ILE A 43 18.46 5.27 9.40
CA ILE A 43 19.89 5.44 9.70
C ILE A 43 20.07 6.57 10.72
N PRO A 44 21.03 6.45 11.67
CA PRO A 44 21.31 7.51 12.63
C PRO A 44 21.64 8.83 11.92
N GLY A 45 21.00 9.92 12.33
CA GLY A 45 21.19 11.24 11.72
C GLY A 45 20.43 11.47 10.41
N ALA A 46 19.45 10.62 10.08
CA ALA A 46 18.58 10.83 8.91
C ALA A 46 17.92 12.22 8.95
N THR A 47 18.04 12.96 7.85
CA THR A 47 17.37 14.25 7.66
C THR A 47 15.94 14.05 7.21
N LEU A 48 15.05 14.96 7.60
CA LEU A 48 13.66 14.97 7.15
C LEU A 48 13.58 15.04 5.61
N VAL A 49 12.71 14.21 5.02
CA VAL A 49 12.42 14.23 3.58
C VAL A 49 11.02 14.76 3.37
N ALA A 50 10.93 15.96 2.79
CA ALA A 50 9.67 16.57 2.37
C ALA A 50 9.79 17.02 0.92
N LYS A 51 9.25 16.22 0.01
CA LYS A 51 9.22 16.51 -1.42
C LYS A 51 7.89 17.10 -1.84
N SER A 52 7.95 18.13 -2.68
CA SER A 52 6.75 18.70 -3.30
C SER A 52 6.04 17.66 -4.17
N PRO A 53 4.70 17.61 -4.18
CA PRO A 53 3.93 16.79 -5.11
C PRO A 53 4.31 17.06 -6.57
N TYR A 54 4.23 16.03 -7.42
CA TYR A 54 4.37 16.23 -8.86
C TYR A 54 3.17 16.99 -9.42
N ARG A 55 3.36 17.65 -10.58
CA ARG A 55 2.25 18.25 -11.30
C ARG A 55 1.37 17.14 -11.87
N LEU A 56 0.07 17.21 -11.56
CA LEU A 56 -0.93 16.27 -12.03
C LEU A 56 -1.87 16.97 -13.02
N ALA A 57 -2.28 16.26 -14.06
CA ALA A 57 -3.36 16.71 -14.93
C ALA A 57 -4.70 16.71 -14.16
N PRO A 58 -5.73 17.46 -14.60
CA PRO A 58 -7.02 17.49 -13.92
C PRO A 58 -7.66 16.11 -13.72
N SER A 59 -7.53 15.21 -14.69
CA SER A 59 -8.03 13.83 -14.58
C SER A 59 -7.28 13.01 -13.53
N GLU A 60 -5.96 13.18 -13.41
CA GLU A 60 -5.14 12.51 -12.40
C GLU A 60 -5.42 13.06 -11.00
N MET A 61 -5.73 14.35 -10.88
CA MET A 61 -6.13 14.96 -9.61
C MET A 61 -7.48 14.43 -9.11
N GLN A 62 -8.44 14.26 -10.02
CA GLN A 62 -9.72 13.63 -9.68
C GLN A 62 -9.53 12.18 -9.24
N GLU A 63 -8.70 11.42 -9.96
CA GLU A 63 -8.38 10.04 -9.61
C GLU A 63 -7.65 9.93 -8.27
N LEU A 64 -6.74 10.86 -7.97
CA LEU A 64 -6.08 10.96 -6.67
C LEU A 64 -7.10 11.12 -5.55
N SER A 65 -8.06 12.03 -5.71
CA SER A 65 -9.11 12.24 -4.71
C SER A 65 -9.95 10.98 -4.49
N ASN A 66 -10.32 10.27 -5.57
CA ASN A 66 -11.12 9.06 -5.49
C ASN A 66 -10.38 7.94 -4.74
N GLN A 67 -9.12 7.67 -5.11
CA GLN A 67 -8.33 6.61 -4.46
C GLN A 67 -7.99 6.96 -3.00
N LEU A 68 -7.72 8.24 -2.68
CA LEU A 68 -7.52 8.66 -1.29
C LEU A 68 -8.78 8.45 -0.45
N GLN A 69 -9.95 8.81 -0.98
CA GLN A 69 -11.21 8.59 -0.27
C GLN A 69 -11.47 7.10 -0.02
N GLU A 70 -11.25 6.25 -1.02
CA GLU A 70 -11.40 4.79 -0.85
C GLU A 70 -10.47 4.24 0.23
N LEU A 71 -9.21 4.68 0.27
CA LEU A 71 -8.25 4.27 1.30
C LEU A 71 -8.61 4.80 2.70
N LEU A 72 -9.19 6.00 2.79
CA LEU A 72 -9.71 6.58 4.04
C LEU A 72 -10.92 5.79 4.54
N ASP A 73 -11.87 5.48 3.66
CA ASP A 73 -13.08 4.75 3.98
C ASP A 73 -12.77 3.31 4.45
N LYS A 74 -11.75 2.69 3.86
CA LYS A 74 -11.21 1.38 4.29
C LYS A 74 -10.35 1.45 5.56
N GLY A 75 -10.04 2.65 6.04
CA GLY A 75 -9.19 2.88 7.21
C GLY A 75 -7.72 2.53 7.02
N PHE A 76 -7.25 2.37 5.77
CA PHE A 76 -5.84 2.07 5.48
C PHE A 76 -4.92 3.27 5.71
N ILE A 77 -5.44 4.48 5.55
CA ILE A 77 -4.72 5.73 5.79
C ILE A 77 -5.54 6.64 6.69
N ARG A 78 -4.89 7.67 7.21
CA ARG A 78 -5.52 8.77 7.95
C ARG A 78 -4.81 10.09 7.63
N PRO A 79 -5.47 11.24 7.80
CA PRO A 79 -4.78 12.53 7.75
C PRO A 79 -3.66 12.57 8.80
N SER A 80 -2.51 13.11 8.41
CA SER A 80 -1.35 13.26 9.28
C SER A 80 -0.78 14.68 9.19
N PHE A 81 -0.06 15.11 10.23
CA PHE A 81 0.75 16.33 10.23
C PHE A 81 2.24 15.98 10.23
N SER A 82 2.61 14.97 9.41
CA SER A 82 3.98 14.48 9.37
C SER A 82 4.91 15.54 8.76
N PRO A 83 6.11 15.75 9.33
CA PRO A 83 7.14 16.56 8.66
C PRO A 83 7.73 15.83 7.43
N TRP A 84 7.35 14.57 7.22
CA TRP A 84 7.75 13.77 6.07
C TRP A 84 6.70 13.88 4.96
N GLY A 85 7.17 13.96 3.71
CA GLY A 85 6.31 14.03 2.54
C GLY A 85 6.95 13.37 1.33
N ALA A 86 6.22 12.43 0.73
CA ALA A 86 6.60 11.75 -0.51
C ALA A 86 5.58 12.07 -1.61
N PRO A 87 6.03 12.37 -2.84
CA PRO A 87 5.12 12.71 -3.92
C PRO A 87 4.43 11.45 -4.45
N VAL A 88 3.21 11.64 -4.92
CA VAL A 88 2.42 10.61 -5.61
C VAL A 88 2.68 10.70 -7.11
N LEU A 89 2.76 9.55 -7.77
CA LEU A 89 2.79 9.39 -9.22
C LEU A 89 1.78 8.36 -9.67
N PHE A 90 1.27 8.51 -10.89
CA PHE A 90 0.35 7.54 -11.48
C PHE A 90 1.03 6.68 -12.55
N VAL A 91 0.70 5.39 -12.54
CA VAL A 91 1.09 4.44 -13.58
C VAL A 91 -0.15 3.91 -14.25
N LYS A 92 -0.18 3.96 -15.59
CA LYS A 92 -1.27 3.39 -16.37
C LYS A 92 -1.18 1.86 -16.39
N LYS A 93 -2.22 1.18 -15.94
CA LYS A 93 -2.37 -0.27 -16.05
C LYS A 93 -2.73 -0.65 -17.49
N LYS A 94 -2.62 -1.96 -17.80
CA LYS A 94 -2.98 -2.50 -19.12
C LYS A 94 -4.45 -2.29 -19.49
N ASP A 95 -5.34 -2.27 -18.49
CA ASP A 95 -6.77 -2.03 -18.64
C ASP A 95 -7.12 -0.54 -18.86
N GLY A 96 -6.12 0.35 -18.86
CA GLY A 96 -6.30 1.78 -19.05
C GLY A 96 -6.53 2.57 -17.76
N THR A 97 -6.75 1.90 -16.61
CA THR A 97 -6.92 2.55 -15.31
C THR A 97 -5.59 3.05 -14.75
N PHE A 98 -5.65 3.99 -13.80
CA PHE A 98 -4.46 4.50 -13.12
C PHE A 98 -4.22 3.75 -11.81
N ARG A 99 -2.94 3.52 -11.50
CA ARG A 99 -2.48 3.03 -10.20
C ARG A 99 -1.72 4.15 -9.50
N MET A 100 -2.24 4.57 -8.35
CA MET A 100 -1.51 5.49 -7.46
C MET A 100 -0.27 4.79 -6.88
N CYS A 101 0.88 5.44 -6.99
CA CYS A 101 2.14 4.98 -6.45
C CYS A 101 2.79 6.11 -5.66
N ILE A 102 3.30 5.83 -4.47
CA ILE A 102 4.04 6.82 -3.66
C ILE A 102 5.53 6.63 -3.90
N ASP A 103 6.24 7.71 -4.23
CA ASP A 103 7.68 7.67 -4.48
C ASP A 103 8.49 7.67 -3.17
N TYR A 104 8.63 6.48 -2.58
CA TYR A 104 9.45 6.29 -1.38
C TYR A 104 10.97 6.20 -1.65
N ARG A 105 11.47 6.49 -2.86
CA ARG A 105 12.90 6.28 -3.18
C ARG A 105 13.86 6.98 -2.22
N GLU A 106 13.52 8.18 -1.77
CA GLU A 106 14.37 8.93 -0.85
C GLU A 106 14.23 8.44 0.59
N LEU A 107 13.00 8.14 1.03
CA LEU A 107 12.76 7.50 2.32
C LEU A 107 13.52 6.17 2.42
N ASN A 108 13.41 5.31 1.40
CA ASN A 108 14.05 4.00 1.34
C ASN A 108 15.59 4.04 1.37
N ARG A 109 16.22 5.18 1.03
CA ARG A 109 17.68 5.37 1.19
C ARG A 109 18.06 5.63 2.64
N LEU A 110 17.14 6.21 3.42
CA LEU A 110 17.33 6.53 4.82
C LEU A 110 16.87 5.39 5.73
N THR A 111 16.07 4.44 5.24
CA THR A 111 15.67 3.26 6.01
C THR A 111 16.81 2.27 6.17
N ILE A 112 17.00 1.75 7.38
CA ILE A 112 17.88 0.60 7.62
C ILE A 112 17.31 -0.59 6.88
N LYS A 113 18.14 -1.24 6.05
CA LYS A 113 17.74 -2.48 5.39
C LYS A 113 17.54 -3.55 6.45
N ILE A 114 16.33 -4.08 6.50
CA ILE A 114 16.02 -5.24 7.33
C ILE A 114 16.77 -6.44 6.73
N ASP A 115 17.92 -6.78 7.31
CA ASP A 115 18.39 -8.15 7.27
C ASP A 115 17.40 -8.98 8.09
N LYS A 116 17.13 -10.24 7.73
CA LYS A 116 15.98 -11.03 8.23
C LYS A 116 15.95 -11.29 9.75
N THR A 117 16.84 -10.66 10.51
CA THR A 117 16.94 -10.71 11.97
C THR A 117 16.25 -9.46 12.54
N VAL A 118 15.00 -9.60 12.97
CA VAL A 118 14.22 -8.53 13.60
C VAL A 118 14.88 -8.12 14.91
N SER A 119 15.57 -6.97 14.93
CA SER A 119 16.03 -6.33 16.16
C SER A 119 14.96 -5.36 16.67
N PHE A 120 14.38 -5.68 17.82
CA PHE A 120 13.39 -4.86 18.52
C PHE A 120 14.04 -3.59 19.09
N GLY A 121 13.98 -2.49 18.33
CA GLY A 121 14.40 -1.16 18.77
C GLY A 121 13.22 -0.33 19.31
N LYS A 122 13.51 0.53 20.30
CA LYS A 122 12.58 1.39 21.06
C LYS A 122 11.88 2.44 20.19
N ALA A 123 10.55 2.45 20.24
CA ALA A 123 9.64 3.20 19.37
C ALA A 123 9.92 4.71 19.26
N ASP A 124 10.10 5.15 18.02
CA ASP A 124 9.88 6.52 17.58
C ASP A 124 8.86 6.44 16.44
N ASN A 125 7.66 6.94 16.69
CA ASN A 125 6.52 6.82 15.81
C ASN A 125 6.73 7.65 14.54
N ILE A 126 7.05 6.99 13.42
CA ILE A 126 6.93 7.60 12.10
C ILE A 126 5.49 7.37 11.64
N GLY A 127 4.62 8.34 11.92
CA GLY A 127 3.32 8.45 11.26
C GLY A 127 3.55 8.99 9.85
N VAL A 128 3.22 8.19 8.84
CA VAL A 128 2.89 8.69 7.50
C VAL A 128 1.49 9.29 7.54
#